data_AF-A0A6B3BGK4-F1
#
_entry.id   AF-A0A6B3BGK4-F1
#
_cell.length_a   1.000
_cell.length_b   1.000
_cell.length_c   1.000
_cell.angle_alpha   90.00
_cell.angle_beta   90.00
_cell.angle_gamma   90.00
#
_symmetry.space_group_name_H-M   'P 1'
#
loop_
_entity.id
_entity.type
_entity.pdbx_description
1 polymer ?
#
loop_
_entity_poly.entity_id
_entity_poly.type
_entity_poly.pdbx_seq_one_letter_code
_entity_poly.pdbx_strand_id
1 'polypeptide(L)' 'RIAVASYFTAPGRFASAAAAHAPWIAAAPLGAHPALARLLLHRYDQARTAGTAAYDIPMNTRFPASA' A
#
# COMPACT_ATOMS: atom_id res chain seq x y z
N ARG A 1 -13.64 11.73 -14.94
CA ARG A 1 -12.70 12.31 -13.93
C ARG A 1 -11.94 11.18 -13.25
N ILE A 2 -10.63 11.33 -13.04
CA ILE A 2 -9.78 10.28 -12.46
C ILE A 2 -9.14 10.82 -11.18
N ALA A 3 -9.37 10.17 -10.05
CA ALA A 3 -8.72 10.47 -8.78
C ALA A 3 -7.62 9.42 -8.50
N VAL A 4 -6.51 9.86 -7.91
CA VAL A 4 -5.35 9.03 -7.58
C VAL A 4 -5.24 8.88 -6.07
N ALA A 5 -5.17 7.63 -5.62
CA ALA A 5 -4.84 7.27 -4.24
C ALA A 5 -3.45 6.61 -4.22
N SER A 6 -2.47 7.29 -3.63
CA SER A 6 -1.08 6.86 -3.67
C SER A 6 -0.76 5.86 -2.54
N TYR A 7 -0.32 4.65 -2.90
CA TYR A 7 0.14 3.62 -1.96
C TYR A 7 1.61 3.83 -1.52
N PHE A 8 1.95 5.06 -1.15
CA PHE A 8 3.27 5.38 -0.58
C PHE A 8 3.23 5.28 0.94
N THR A 9 4.35 4.87 1.54
CA THR A 9 4.49 4.72 2.99
C THR A 9 4.64 6.05 3.73
N ALA A 10 5.07 7.10 3.04
CA ALA A 10 5.26 8.43 3.60
C ALA A 10 5.18 9.52 2.51
N PRO A 11 5.06 10.80 2.90
CA PRO A 11 5.30 11.93 2.00
C PRO A 11 6.73 11.95 1.47
N GLY A 12 6.94 12.54 0.29
CA GLY A 12 8.25 12.65 -0.34
C GLY A 12 8.16 12.89 -1.84
N ARG A 13 9.30 12.81 -2.53
CA ARG A 13 9.42 13.17 -3.95
C ARG A 13 8.41 12.44 -4.85
N PHE A 14 8.20 11.14 -4.63
CA PHE A 14 7.24 10.36 -5.44
C PHE A 14 5.79 10.75 -5.17
N ALA A 15 5.43 11.01 -3.91
CA ALA A 15 4.11 11.50 -3.54
C ALA A 15 3.82 12.86 -4.20
N SER A 16 4.78 13.79 -4.15
CA SER A 16 4.65 15.11 -4.77
C SER A 16 4.56 15.03 -6.29
N ALA A 17 5.37 14.20 -6.93
CA ALA A 17 5.32 14.01 -8.38
C ALA A 17 4.00 13.37 -8.83
N ALA A 18 3.53 12.33 -8.14
CA ALA A 18 2.24 11.71 -8.45
C ALA A 18 1.07 12.69 -8.30
N ALA A 19 1.09 13.53 -7.27
CA ALA A 19 0.06 14.55 -7.08
C ALA A 19 0.11 15.64 -8.17
N ALA A 20 1.30 16.08 -8.57
CA ALA A 20 1.48 17.09 -9.62
C ALA A 20 0.98 16.62 -11.00
N HIS A 21 0.98 15.31 -11.26
CA HIS A 21 0.51 14.72 -12.51
C HIS A 21 -0.92 14.16 -12.43
N ALA A 22 -1.61 14.31 -11.30
CA ALA A 22 -2.98 13.83 -11.15
C ALA A 22 -3.96 14.77 -11.91
N PRO A 23 -4.82 14.22 -12.79
CA PRO A 23 -5.72 15.04 -13.62
C PRO A 23 -6.92 15.61 -12.84
N TRP A 24 -7.10 15.24 -11.58
CA TRP A 24 -8.17 15.78 -10.73
C TRP A 24 -7.79 15.80 -9.25
N ILE A 25 -8.13 14.76 -8.49
CA ILE A 25 -7.84 14.67 -7.05
C ILE A 25 -6.65 13.73 -6.84
N ALA A 26 -5.68 14.17 -6.05
CA ALA A 26 -4.64 13.32 -5.48
C ALA A 26 -4.81 13.26 -3.96
N ALA A 27 -5.00 12.06 -3.42
CA ALA A 27 -4.99 11.85 -1.98
C ALA A 27 -3.57 11.93 -1.40
N ALA A 28 -3.46 12.27 -0.11
CA ALA A 28 -2.22 12.11 0.63
C ALA A 28 -1.78 10.62 0.65
N PRO A 29 -0.48 10.33 0.82
CA PRO A 29 0.03 8.96 0.94
C PRO A 29 -0.73 8.12 1.96
N LEU A 30 -1.15 6.91 1.57
CA LEU A 30 -1.85 6.00 2.47
C LEU A 30 -1.04 5.69 3.74
N GLY A 31 0.28 5.59 3.59
CA GLY A 31 1.23 5.32 4.67
C GLY A 31 1.17 6.28 5.86
N ALA A 32 0.83 7.55 5.61
CA ALA A 32 0.69 8.57 6.63
C ALA A 32 -0.72 8.64 7.23
N HIS A 33 -1.63 7.77 6.80
CA HIS A 33 -3.02 7.80 7.24
C HIS A 33 -3.18 7.15 8.64
N PRO A 34 -3.86 7.80 9.61
CA PRO A 34 -3.96 7.28 10.98
C PRO A 34 -4.67 5.92 11.08
N ALA A 35 -5.53 5.59 10.12
CA ALA A 35 -6.16 4.27 10.05
C ALA A 35 -5.15 3.12 9.82
N LEU A 36 -3.98 3.37 9.21
CA LEU A 36 -2.97 2.32 9.06
C LEU A 36 -2.41 1.86 10.40
N ALA A 37 -2.27 2.75 11.39
CA ALA A 37 -1.83 2.34 12.73
C ALA A 37 -2.79 1.30 13.34
N ARG A 38 -4.11 1.53 13.22
CA ARG A 38 -5.12 0.59 13.69
C ARG A 38 -5.09 -0.73 12.92
N LEU A 39 -4.92 -0.68 11.59
CA LEU A 39 -4.83 -1.86 10.74
C LEU A 39 -3.61 -2.72 11.09
N LEU A 40 -2.45 -2.09 11.31
CA LEU A 40 -1.22 -2.79 11.67
C LEU A 40 -1.35 -3.50 13.01
N LEU A 41 -1.90 -2.85 14.03
CA LEU A 41 -2.16 -3.48 15.33
C LEU A 41 -3.14 -4.66 15.19
N HIS A 42 -4.22 -4.48 14.44
CA HIS A 42 -5.16 -5.57 14.20
C HIS A 42 -4.50 -6.78 13.49
N ARG A 43 -3.67 -6.53 12.47
CA ARG A 43 -2.94 -7.58 11.74
C ARG A 43 -1.90 -8.26 12.62
N TYR A 44 -1.26 -7.51 13.50
CA TYR A 44 -0.32 -8.04 14.48
C TYR A 44 -1.03 -8.97 15.45
N ASP A 45 -2.18 -8.56 16.01
CA ASP A 45 -2.98 -9.41 16.89
C ASP A 45 -3.45 -10.68 16.18
N GLN A 46 -3.93 -10.56 14.94
CA GLN A 46 -4.30 -11.71 14.11
C GLN A 46 -3.13 -12.68 13.94
N ALA A 47 -1.94 -12.18 13.55
CA ALA A 47 -0.75 -13.01 13.37
C ALA A 47 -0.31 -13.69 14.68
N ARG A 48 -0.42 -13.00 15.82
CA ARG A 48 -0.14 -13.58 17.13
C ARG A 48 -1.10 -14.72 17.48
N THR A 49 -2.39 -14.54 17.20
CA THR A 49 -3.42 -15.55 17.51
C THR A 49 -3.44 -16.73 16.55
N ALA A 50 -3.03 -16.52 15.29
CA ALA A 50 -3.07 -17.55 14.26
C ALA A 50 -1.97 -18.62 14.43
N GLY A 51 -0.95 -18.39 15.28
CA GLY A 51 0.27 -19.20 15.30
C GLY A 51 1.01 -19.11 13.96
N THR A 52 2.07 -19.90 13.77
CA THR A 52 2.79 -20.00 12.49
C THR A 52 1.92 -20.69 11.45
N ALA A 53 0.85 -20.03 11.00
CA ALA A 53 0.17 -20.42 9.79
C ALA A 53 1.22 -20.35 8.68
N ALA A 54 1.53 -21.49 8.07
CA ALA A 54 2.37 -21.56 6.89
C ALA A 54 1.70 -20.67 5.83
N TYR A 55 2.17 -19.43 5.72
CA TYR A 55 1.69 -18.51 4.72
C TYR A 55 2.23 -19.06 3.41
N ASP A 56 1.41 -19.87 2.72
CA ASP A 56 1.65 -20.18 1.33
C ASP A 56 1.46 -18.85 0.59
N ILE A 57 2.58 -18.15 0.37
CA ILE A 57 2.62 -16.99 -0.50
C ILE A 57 2.71 -17.61 -1.90
N PRO A 58 1.63 -17.69 -2.70
CA PRO A 58 1.82 -17.81 -4.14
C PRO A 58 2.51 -16.53 -4.58
N MET A 59 3.84 -16.60 -4.65
CA MET A 59 4.66 -15.56 -5.23
C MET A 59 4.14 -15.37 -6.66
N ASN A 60 3.51 -14.24 -6.93
CA ASN A 60 3.04 -13.90 -8.26
C ASN A 60 4.24 -13.50 -9.13
N THR A 61 5.13 -14.46 -9.40
CA THR A 61 6.30 -14.36 -10.30
C THR A 61 5.90 -14.44 -11.78
N ARG A 62 4.61 -14.42 -12.11
CA ARG A 62 4.14 -14.17 -13.48
C ARG A 62 4.19 -12.67 -13.81
N PHE A 63 5.40 -12.13 -13.86
CA PHE A 63 5.69 -11.11 -14.86
C PHE A 63 6.16 -11.86 -16.11
N PRO A 64 5.43 -11.83 -17.25
CA PRO A 64 6.03 -12.26 -18.50
C PRO A 64 7.21 -11.31 -18.76
N ALA A 65 8.39 -11.87 -18.96
CA ALA A 65 9.51 -11.13 -19.52
C ALA A 65 9.00 -10.51 -20.83
N SER A 66 8.92 -9.18 -20.88
CA SER A 66 8.58 -8.47 -22.11
C SER A 66 9.72 -8.73 -23.09
N ALA A 67 9.35 -9.26 -24.27
CA ALA A 67 10.21 -9.46 -25.42
C ALA A 67 10.80 -8.15 -25.95
#